data_AF-A0A091Q7B0-F1
#
_entry.id   AF-A0A091Q7B0-F1
#
_cell.length_a   1.000
_cell.length_b   1.000
_cell.length_c   1.000
_cell.angle_alpha   90.00
_cell.angle_beta   90.00
_cell.angle_gamma   90.00
#
_symmetry.space_group_name_H-M   'P 1'
#
loop_
_entity.id
_entity.type
_entity.pdbx_description
1 polymer ?
#
loop_
_entity_poly.entity_id
_entity_poly.type
_entity_poly.pdbx_seq_one_letter_code
_entity_poly.pdbx_strand_id
1 'polypeptide(L)' 'LRAQLHRLKVEQACHQHKEMLDDATFGLEGCEEDSDLLCNIPPKAAFLLSMPLKHIGVTRMNINSRRFSLC' A
#
# COMPACT_ATOMS: atom_id res chain seq x y z
N LEU A 1 25.58 16.61 36.08
CA LEU A 1 26.25 16.11 34.86
C LEU A 1 25.55 14.90 34.23
N ARG A 2 25.44 13.74 34.90
CA ARG A 2 24.78 12.53 34.34
C ARG A 2 23.31 12.73 33.92
N ALA A 3 22.52 13.44 34.73
CA ALA A 3 21.12 13.75 34.41
C ALA A 3 20.98 14.65 33.16
N GLN A 4 21.89 15.61 32.99
CA GLN A 4 21.92 16.48 31.80
C GLN A 4 22.31 15.69 30.55
N LEU A 5 23.28 14.80 30.66
CA LEU A 5 23.66 13.85 29.60
C LEU A 5 22.51 12.94 29.20
N HIS A 6 21.77 12.41 30.19
CA HIS A 6 20.58 11.59 29.92
C HIS A 6 19.52 12.38 29.16
N ARG A 7 19.21 13.61 29.61
CA ARG A 7 18.25 14.48 28.92
C ARG A 7 18.65 14.75 27.47
N LEU A 8 19.92 15.08 27.23
CA LEU A 8 20.44 15.31 25.87
C LEU A 8 20.32 14.07 24.97
N LYS A 9 20.57 12.87 25.50
CA LYS A 9 20.39 11.62 24.75
C LYS A 9 18.93 11.36 24.39
N VAL A 10 18.01 11.67 25.31
CA VAL A 10 16.56 11.54 25.06
C VAL A 10 16.12 12.54 23.99
N GLU A 11 16.52 13.81 24.09
CA GLU A 11 16.22 14.83 23.08
C GLU A 11 16.75 14.44 21.69
N GLN A 12 17.97 13.92 21.62
CA GLN A 12 18.55 13.43 20.37
C GLN A 12 17.75 12.26 19.77
N ALA A 13 17.38 11.28 20.59
CA ALA A 13 16.58 10.14 20.14
C ALA A 13 15.19 10.57 19.66
N CYS A 14 14.55 11.52 20.34
CA CYS A 14 13.27 12.09 19.90
C CYS A 14 13.39 12.82 18.55
N HIS A 15 14.48 13.56 18.35
CA HIS A 15 14.71 14.25 17.07
C HIS A 15 14.90 13.26 15.92
N GLN A 16 15.75 12.24 16.10
CA GLN A 16 15.95 11.18 15.11
C GLN A 16 14.66 10.41 14.81
N HIS A 17 13.85 10.13 15.83
CA HIS A 17 12.56 9.47 15.63
C HIS A 17 11.61 10.33 14.79
N LYS A 18 11.61 11.65 15.01
CA LYS A 18 10.81 12.57 14.21
C LYS A 18 11.28 12.61 12.75
N GLU A 19 12.58 12.67 12.50
CA GLU A 19 13.12 12.59 11.13
C GLU A 19 12.70 11.30 10.43
N MET A 20 12.78 10.15 11.12
CA MET A 20 12.32 8.87 10.55
C MET A 20 10.83 8.85 10.20
N LEU A 21 9.98 9.46 11.04
CA LEU A 21 8.54 9.55 10.78
C LEU A 21 8.25 10.51 9.61
N ASP A 22 8.95 11.63 9.54
CA ASP A 22 8.82 12.61 8.47
C ASP A 22 9.27 11.99 7.13
N ASP A 23 10.38 11.24 7.11
CA ASP A 23 10.86 10.48 5.94
C ASP A 23 9.84 9.42 5.47
N ALA A 24 9.28 8.66 6.41
CA ALA A 24 8.26 7.65 6.10
C ALA A 24 6.97 8.29 5.56
N THR A 25 6.60 9.46 6.08
CA THR A 25 5.42 10.22 5.62
C THR A 25 5.65 10.76 4.21
N PHE A 26 6.82 11.36 3.94
CA PHE A 26 7.19 11.84 2.61
C PHE A 26 7.22 10.73 1.56
N GLY A 27 7.68 9.52 1.92
CA GLY A 27 7.63 8.35 1.04
C GLY A 27 6.22 7.86 0.69
N LEU A 28 5.21 8.20 1.51
CA LEU A 28 3.81 7.81 1.32
C LEU A 28 2.99 8.89 0.58
N GLU A 29 3.38 10.16 0.64
CA GLU A 29 2.71 11.27 -0.05
C GLU A 29 2.67 11.13 -1.58
N GLY A 30 3.46 10.22 -2.17
CA GLY A 30 3.44 9.90 -3.60
C GLY A 30 2.64 8.65 -4.00
N CYS A 31 2.02 7.93 -3.07
CA CYS A 31 1.30 6.67 -3.33
C CYS A 31 -0.23 6.76 -3.17
N GLU A 32 -0.78 7.92 -2.80
CA GLU A 32 -2.21 8.07 -2.50
C GLU A 32 -3.08 8.22 -3.77
N GLU A 33 -2.51 8.53 -4.94
CA GLU A 33 -3.33 8.79 -6.14
C GLU A 33 -3.87 7.52 -6.83
N ASP A 34 -3.29 6.33 -6.60
CA ASP A 34 -3.69 5.09 -7.28
C ASP A 34 -4.23 3.98 -6.35
N SER A 35 -4.09 4.10 -5.03
CA SER A 35 -4.56 3.06 -4.09
C SER A 35 -6.10 3.02 -3.99
N ASP A 36 -6.74 4.19 -4.04
CA ASP A 36 -8.21 4.29 -4.07
C ASP A 36 -8.79 3.91 -5.44
N LEU A 37 -7.99 3.90 -6.51
CA LEU A 37 -8.49 3.58 -7.85
C LEU A 37 -8.82 2.10 -7.99
N LEU A 38 -8.15 1.20 -7.25
CA LEU A 38 -8.47 -0.23 -7.23
C LEU A 38 -9.81 -0.52 -6.54
N CYS A 39 -10.20 0.28 -5.56
CA CYS A 39 -11.51 0.18 -4.90
C CYS A 39 -12.63 0.91 -5.65
N ASN A 40 -12.29 1.86 -6.54
CA ASN A 40 -13.25 2.67 -7.30
C ASN A 40 -13.42 2.26 -8.78
N ILE A 41 -12.79 1.18 -9.25
CA ILE A 41 -12.94 0.73 -10.64
C ILE A 41 -14.44 0.51 -10.92
N PRO A 42 -15.06 1.26 -11.85
CA PRO A 42 -16.44 1.04 -12.23
C PRO A 42 -16.60 -0.43 -12.67
N PRO A 43 -17.68 -1.14 -12.32
CA PRO A 43 -17.83 -2.57 -12.66
C PRO A 43 -17.56 -2.87 -14.15
N LYS A 44 -17.82 -1.92 -15.04
CA LYS A 44 -17.53 -1.97 -16.49
C LYS A 44 -16.03 -2.03 -16.82
N ALA A 45 -15.16 -1.34 -16.09
CA ALA A 45 -13.71 -1.43 -16.29
C ALA A 45 -13.14 -2.74 -15.72
N ALA A 46 -13.74 -3.29 -14.65
CA ALA A 46 -13.44 -4.65 -14.19
C ALA A 46 -13.85 -5.74 -15.20
N PHE A 47 -14.84 -5.46 -16.07
CA PHE A 47 -15.14 -6.34 -17.22
C PHE A 47 -14.04 -6.31 -18.28
N LEU A 48 -13.38 -5.18 -18.53
CA LEU A 48 -12.25 -5.11 -19.46
C LEU A 48 -11.06 -5.93 -18.96
N LEU A 49 -10.82 -5.95 -17.64
CA LEU A 49 -9.82 -6.83 -17.00
C LEU A 49 -10.16 -8.33 -17.08
N SER A 50 -11.41 -8.69 -17.40
CA SER A 50 -11.80 -10.10 -17.63
C SER A 50 -11.54 -10.58 -19.06
N MET A 51 -11.30 -9.68 -20.01
CA MET A 51 -10.92 -10.04 -21.38
C MET A 51 -9.55 -10.72 -21.50
N PRO A 52 -8.47 -10.24 -20.84
CA PRO A 52 -7.17 -10.92 -20.90
C PRO A 52 -7.19 -12.33 -20.33
N LEU A 53 -8.07 -12.62 -19.36
CA LEU A 53 -8.20 -13.97 -18.77
C LEU A 53 -8.76 -15.00 -19.77
N LYS A 54 -9.72 -14.60 -20.62
CA LYS A 54 -10.29 -15.47 -21.67
C LYS A 54 -9.25 -15.88 -22.71
N HIS A 55 -8.28 -15.02 -23.02
CA HIS A 55 -7.20 -15.34 -23.96
C HIS A 55 -6.30 -16.49 -23.47
N ILE A 56 -6.30 -16.76 -22.17
CA ILE A 56 -5.52 -17.84 -21.53
C ILE A 56 -6.46 -18.99 -21.08
N GLY A 57 -7.73 -18.97 -21.52
CA GLY A 57 -8.67 -20.06 -21.24
C GLY A 57 -9.16 -20.13 -19.79
N VAL A 58 -9.14 -19.01 -19.06
CA VAL A 58 -9.60 -18.95 -17.66
C VAL A 58 -10.71 -17.92 -17.46
N THR A 59 -11.59 -18.19 -16.49
CA THR A 59 -12.68 -17.30 -16.05
C THR A 59 -12.18 -16.23 -15.08
N ARG A 60 -13.07 -15.34 -14.63
CA ARG A 60 -12.77 -14.50 -13.45
C ARG A 60 -12.45 -15.37 -12.23
N MET A 61 -11.58 -14.86 -11.36
CA MET A 61 -11.24 -15.49 -10.08
C MET A 61 -12.50 -15.54 -9.18
N ASN A 62 -12.77 -16.70 -8.60
CA ASN A 62 -13.67 -16.79 -7.46
C ASN A 62 -12.93 -16.29 -6.21
N ILE A 63 -13.41 -15.20 -5.61
CA ILE A 63 -12.75 -14.54 -4.48
C ILE A 63 -12.85 -15.40 -3.20
N ASN A 64 -13.99 -16.07 -2.99
CA ASN A 64 -14.22 -16.90 -1.80
C ASN A 64 -13.28 -18.11 -1.76
N SER A 65 -13.01 -18.70 -2.92
CA SER A 65 -12.12 -19.87 -3.05
C SER A 65 -10.71 -19.51 -3.54
N ARG A 66 -10.43 -18.22 -3.82
CA ARG A 66 -9.17 -17.69 -4.37
C ARG A 66 -8.64 -18.50 -5.57
N ARG A 67 -9.53 -18.92 -6.48
CA ARG A 67 -9.20 -19.83 -7.59
C ARG A 67 -9.79 -19.35 -8.91
N PHE A 68 -9.03 -19.48 -9.99
CA PHE A 68 -9.53 -19.37 -11.36
C PHE A 68 -10.16 -20.69 -11.80
N SER A 69 -11.23 -20.61 -12.61
CA SER A 69 -11.76 -21.79 -13.30
C SER A 69 -11.36 -21.74 -14.77
N LEU A 70 -11.29 -22.90 -15.42
CA LEU A 70 -11.11 -22.98 -16.87
C LEU A 70 -12.45 -22.68 -17.54
N CYS A 71 -12.42 -22.01 -18.70
CA CYS A 71 -13.61 -21.70 -19.48
C CYS A 71 -13.84 -22.69 -20.63
#